data_AF-A0A540KHA4-F1
#
_entry.id   AF-A0A540KHA4-F1
#
_cell.length_a   1.000
_cell.length_b   1.000
_cell.length_c   1.000
_cell.angle_alpha   90.00
_cell.angle_beta   90.00
_cell.angle_gamma   90.00
#
_symmetry.space_group_name_H-M   'P 1'
#
loop_
_entity.id
_entity.type
_entity.pdbx_description
1 polymer ?
#
loop_
_entity_poly.entity_id
_entity_poly.type
_entity_poly.pdbx_seq_one_letter_code
_entity_poly.pdbx_strand_id
1 'polypeptide(L)'
;MVYSPLSIHTVLSLIAAGARGSTKDQLLSFLNSKSTNELNTLASDLLPHVFINRSPSGGPHLSFANGLWVDKSLTIKPSFKKVVDCSYKATVNQVDFQTKANEARVEVNS
;
A
#
# COMPACT_ATOMS: atom_id res chain seq x y z
N MET A 1 12.29 -17.77 -9.86
CA MET A 1 12.01 -16.58 -9.04
C MET A 1 10.50 -16.39 -8.99
N VAL A 2 9.93 -16.08 -7.82
CA VAL A 2 8.47 -15.92 -7.63
C VAL A 2 8.21 -14.58 -6.95
N TYR A 3 7.29 -13.79 -7.49
CA TYR A 3 6.83 -12.53 -6.93
C TYR A 3 5.39 -12.27 -7.38
N SER A 4 4.70 -11.33 -6.71
CA SER A 4 3.33 -10.92 -7.06
C SER A 4 3.37 -9.57 -7.79
N PRO A 5 3.19 -9.53 -9.13
CA PRO A 5 3.10 -8.28 -9.88
C PRO A 5 1.99 -7.37 -9.35
N LEU A 6 0.86 -7.96 -8.93
CA LEU A 6 -0.26 -7.21 -8.37
C LEU A 6 0.13 -6.49 -7.07
N SER A 7 0.84 -7.16 -6.16
CA SER A 7 1.28 -6.55 -4.91
C SER A 7 2.24 -5.38 -5.16
N ILE A 8 3.16 -5.52 -6.12
CA ILE A 8 4.07 -4.43 -6.53
C ILE A 8 3.28 -3.27 -7.12
N HIS A 9 2.33 -3.56 -8.02
CA HIS A 9 1.46 -2.55 -8.61
C HIS A 9 0.66 -1.79 -7.54
N THR A 10 0.11 -2.48 -6.55
CA THR A 10 -0.62 -1.88 -5.43
C THR A 10 0.25 -0.91 -4.63
N VAL A 11 1.48 -1.30 -4.28
CA VAL A 11 2.40 -0.42 -3.53
C VAL A 11 2.82 0.79 -4.36
N LEU A 12 3.15 0.62 -5.64
CA LEU A 12 3.49 1.74 -6.52
C LEU A 12 2.31 2.71 -6.72
N SER A 13 1.09 2.19 -6.78
CA SER A 13 -0.13 3.00 -6.85
C SER A 13 -0.34 3.83 -5.58
N LEU A 14 -0.11 3.23 -4.41
CA LEU A 14 -0.13 3.93 -3.13
C LEU A 14 0.94 5.04 -3.07
N ILE A 15 2.15 4.77 -3.54
CA ILE A 15 3.22 5.78 -3.62
C ILE A 15 2.80 6.92 -4.57
N ALA A 16 2.21 6.61 -5.72
CA ALA A 16 1.72 7.61 -6.67
C ALA A 16 0.66 8.53 -6.03
N ALA A 17 -0.24 7.98 -5.20
CA ALA A 17 -1.24 8.74 -4.48
C ALA A 17 -0.66 9.74 -3.45
N GLY A 18 0.55 9.45 -2.92
CA GLY A 18 1.28 10.35 -2.02
C GLY A 18 2.21 11.34 -2.73
N ALA A 19 2.58 11.04 -3.98
CA ALA A 19 3.53 11.81 -4.78
C ALA A 19 2.91 13.05 -5.44
N ARG A 20 3.78 13.96 -5.91
CA ARG A 20 3.41 15.18 -6.66
C ARG A 20 4.42 15.45 -7.79
N GLY A 21 4.05 16.32 -8.72
CA GLY A 21 4.92 16.74 -9.83
C GLY A 21 5.46 15.56 -10.64
N SER A 22 6.72 15.66 -11.06
CA SER A 22 7.38 14.67 -11.91
C SER A 22 7.39 13.27 -11.33
N THR A 23 7.54 13.10 -10.01
CA THR A 23 7.51 11.78 -9.37
C THR A 23 6.17 11.08 -9.57
N LYS A 24 5.07 11.82 -9.42
CA LYS A 24 3.72 11.28 -9.67
C LYS A 24 3.57 10.92 -11.14
N ASP A 25 4.03 11.78 -12.04
CA ASP A 25 3.85 11.59 -13.48
C ASP A 25 4.65 10.38 -14.00
N GLN A 26 5.86 10.16 -13.49
CA GLN A 26 6.66 8.96 -13.77
C GLN A 26 5.96 7.68 -13.30
N LEU A 27 5.39 7.69 -12.09
CA LEU A 27 4.67 6.52 -11.56
C LEU A 27 3.39 6.24 -12.36
N LEU A 28 2.63 7.27 -12.72
CA LEU A 28 1.43 7.13 -13.55
C LEU A 28 1.77 6.57 -14.94
N SER A 29 2.84 7.07 -15.56
CA SER A 29 3.31 6.55 -16.84
C SER A 29 3.74 5.09 -16.74
N PHE A 30 4.49 4.72 -15.68
CA PHE A 30 4.92 3.34 -15.45
C PHE A 30 3.74 2.39 -15.21
N LEU A 31 2.75 2.83 -14.43
CA LEU A 31 1.53 2.07 -14.11
C LEU A 31 0.48 2.13 -15.23
N ASN A 32 0.78 2.83 -16.35
CA ASN A 32 -0.13 3.04 -17.47
C ASN A 32 -1.52 3.57 -17.04
N SER A 33 -1.55 4.55 -16.14
CA SER A 33 -2.78 5.19 -15.64
C SER A 33 -2.76 6.69 -15.88
N LYS A 34 -3.94 7.28 -16.09
CA LYS A 34 -4.08 8.72 -16.34
C LYS A 34 -4.12 9.54 -15.05
N SER A 35 -4.47 8.92 -13.92
CA SER A 35 -4.57 9.63 -12.65
C SER A 35 -4.46 8.72 -11.43
N THR A 36 -4.07 9.30 -10.30
CA THR A 36 -4.11 8.60 -9.01
C THR A 36 -5.53 8.22 -8.60
N ASN A 37 -6.55 8.91 -9.11
CA ASN A 37 -7.94 8.57 -8.82
C ASN A 37 -8.33 7.24 -9.47
N GLU A 38 -7.95 7.02 -10.74
CA GLU A 38 -8.15 5.73 -11.42
C GLU A 38 -7.47 4.59 -10.65
N LEU A 39 -6.21 4.79 -10.22
CA LEU A 39 -5.47 3.81 -9.42
C LEU A 39 -6.15 3.52 -8.07
N ASN A 40 -6.59 4.55 -7.37
CA ASN A 40 -7.26 4.41 -6.07
C ASN A 40 -8.61 3.70 -6.21
N THR A 41 -9.41 4.03 -7.22
CA THR A 41 -10.68 3.33 -7.51
C THR A 41 -10.42 1.87 -7.82
N LEU A 42 -9.47 1.58 -8.73
CA LEU A 42 -9.10 0.20 -9.06
C LEU A 42 -8.68 -0.59 -7.83
N ALA A 43 -7.83 -0.02 -6.96
CA ALA A 43 -7.41 -0.67 -5.73
C ALA A 43 -8.60 -0.92 -4.78
N SER A 44 -9.48 0.08 -4.61
CA SER A 44 -10.63 -0.01 -3.72
C SER A 44 -11.59 -1.12 -4.12
N ASP A 45 -11.77 -1.32 -5.43
CA ASP A 45 -12.68 -2.31 -5.99
C ASP A 45 -12.02 -3.69 -6.04
N LEU A 46 -10.76 -3.77 -6.48
CA LEU A 46 -10.11 -5.04 -6.79
C LEU A 46 -9.54 -5.76 -5.55
N LEU A 47 -8.92 -5.02 -4.63
CA LEU A 47 -8.24 -5.63 -3.48
C LEU A 47 -9.17 -6.49 -2.60
N PRO A 48 -10.40 -6.04 -2.26
CA PRO A 48 -11.33 -6.83 -1.45
C PRO A 48 -11.77 -8.13 -2.14
N HIS A 49 -11.82 -8.16 -3.46
CA HIS A 49 -12.29 -9.32 -4.22
C HIS A 49 -11.17 -10.32 -4.54
N VAL A 50 -9.97 -9.80 -4.79
CA VAL A 50 -8.81 -10.62 -5.16
C VAL A 50 -8.14 -11.22 -3.93
N PHE A 51 -7.99 -10.47 -2.84
CA PHE A 51 -7.31 -10.93 -1.63
C PHE A 51 -8.23 -11.59 -0.60
N ILE A 52 -9.47 -11.91 -0.98
CA ILE A 52 -10.39 -12.62 -0.10
C ILE A 52 -9.92 -14.07 0.13
N ASN A 53 -9.83 -14.47 1.39
CA ASN A 53 -9.54 -15.87 1.73
C ASN A 53 -10.76 -16.74 1.40
N ARG A 54 -10.64 -17.60 0.38
CA ARG A 54 -11.69 -18.52 -0.04
C ARG A 54 -11.51 -19.93 0.50
N SER A 55 -10.57 -20.16 1.42
CA SER A 55 -10.40 -21.46 2.07
C SER A 55 -11.67 -22.00 2.74
N PRO A 56 -12.56 -21.19 3.36
CA PRO A 56 -13.79 -21.71 3.97
C PRO A 56 -14.79 -22.27 2.96
N SER A 57 -14.71 -21.85 1.69
CA SER A 57 -15.55 -22.34 0.60
C SER A 57 -14.83 -23.35 -0.32
N GLY A 58 -13.75 -23.98 0.17
CA GLY A 58 -12.96 -24.96 -0.59
C GLY A 58 -12.03 -24.36 -1.64
N GLY A 59 -11.86 -23.03 -1.66
CA GLY A 59 -10.92 -22.33 -2.53
C GLY A 59 -9.51 -22.23 -1.91
N PRO A 60 -8.57 -21.57 -2.61
CA PRO A 60 -7.22 -21.37 -2.08
C PRO A 60 -7.23 -20.48 -0.83
N HIS A 61 -6.30 -20.77 0.08
CA HIS A 61 -5.98 -19.85 1.16
C HIS A 61 -5.14 -18.70 0.63
N LEU A 62 -5.63 -17.48 0.80
CA LEU A 62 -4.93 -16.27 0.37
C LEU A 62 -4.85 -15.30 1.54
N SER A 63 -3.64 -14.77 1.75
CA SER A 63 -3.34 -13.76 2.75
C SER A 63 -2.48 -12.67 2.10
N PHE A 64 -2.78 -11.42 2.43
CA PHE A 64 -2.10 -10.26 1.88
C PHE A 64 -1.86 -9.23 2.98
N ALA A 65 -0.61 -8.85 3.18
CA ALA A 65 -0.20 -7.81 4.10
C ALA A 65 0.27 -6.58 3.31
N ASN A 66 -0.33 -5.43 3.59
CA ASN A 66 0.06 -4.15 3.02
C ASN A 66 0.11 -3.11 4.15
N GLY A 67 1.20 -2.36 4.23
CA GLY A 67 1.39 -1.42 5.31
C GLY A 67 2.43 -0.35 4.98
N LEU A 68 2.25 0.81 5.60
CA LEU A 68 3.12 1.97 5.50
C LEU A 68 3.63 2.31 6.90
N TRP A 69 4.94 2.17 7.09
CA TRP A 69 5.64 2.62 8.29
C TRP A 69 6.37 3.91 7.97
N VAL A 70 6.09 4.95 8.74
CA VAL A 70 6.69 6.28 8.58
C VAL A 70 7.45 6.63 9.85
N ASP A 71 8.58 7.31 9.72
CA ASP A 71 9.28 7.80 10.90
C ASP A 71 8.38 8.77 11.69
N LYS A 72 8.37 8.61 13.02
CA LYS A 72 7.51 9.37 13.93
C LYS A 72 7.77 10.88 13.91
N SER A 73 8.93 11.33 13.41
CA SER A 73 9.22 12.76 13.23
C SER A 73 8.41 13.40 12.10
N LEU A 74 7.84 12.60 11.20
CA LEU A 74 7.08 13.09 10.04
C LEU A 74 5.58 13.04 10.30
N THR A 75 4.90 14.13 9.96
CA THR A 75 3.43 14.20 10.05
C THR A 75 2.78 13.72 8.76
N ILE A 76 1.94 12.69 8.86
CA ILE A 76 1.16 12.18 7.73
C ILE A 76 -0.10 13.04 7.55
N LYS A 77 -0.36 13.49 6.33
CA LYS A 77 -1.58 14.25 6.02
C LYS A 77 -2.84 13.38 6.26
N PRO A 78 -3.87 13.87 6.97
CA PRO A 78 -5.09 13.10 7.21
C PRO A 78 -5.78 12.62 5.93
N SER A 79 -5.75 13.44 4.87
CA SER A 79 -6.30 13.08 3.56
C SER A 79 -5.55 11.90 2.91
N PHE A 80 -4.23 11.82 3.08
CA PHE A 80 -3.44 10.71 2.58
C PHE A 80 -3.70 9.44 3.41
N LYS A 81 -3.76 9.55 4.75
CA LYS A 81 -4.12 8.42 5.63
C LYS A 81 -5.46 7.80 5.22
N LYS A 82 -6.45 8.63 4.88
CA LYS A 82 -7.75 8.16 4.37
C LYS A 82 -7.62 7.36 3.08
N VAL A 83 -6.77 7.78 2.14
CA VAL A 83 -6.52 7.03 0.90
C VAL A 83 -5.87 5.68 1.21
N VAL A 84 -4.86 5.63 2.08
CA VAL A 84 -4.16 4.39 2.44
C VAL A 84 -5.12 3.36 3.03
N ASP A 85 -5.95 3.80 3.96
CA ASP A 85 -6.92 2.93 4.65
C ASP A 85 -8.09 2.54 3.74
N CYS A 86 -8.78 3.52 3.14
CA CYS A 86 -10.00 3.26 2.39
C CYS A 86 -9.72 2.52 1.07
N SER A 87 -8.72 2.96 0.30
CA SER A 87 -8.49 2.47 -1.06
C SER A 87 -7.51 1.31 -1.13
N TYR A 88 -6.49 1.30 -0.27
CA TYR A 88 -5.42 0.28 -0.35
C TYR A 88 -5.51 -0.78 0.74
N LYS A 89 -6.46 -0.65 1.69
CA LYS A 89 -6.61 -1.54 2.85
C LYS A 89 -5.28 -1.76 3.58
N ALA A 90 -4.45 -0.72 3.59
CA ALA A 90 -3.12 -0.76 4.16
C ALA A 90 -3.11 -0.11 5.55
N THR A 91 -2.31 -0.69 6.44
CA THR A 91 -2.05 -0.10 7.75
C THR A 91 -1.11 1.09 7.62
N VAL A 92 -1.26 2.07 8.52
CA VAL A 92 -0.35 3.22 8.60
C VAL A 92 0.13 3.34 10.04
N ASN A 93 1.43 3.15 10.24
CA ASN A 93 2.08 3.18 11.54
C ASN A 93 3.18 4.25 11.56
N GLN A 94 3.35 4.89 12.71
CA GLN A 94 4.48 5.78 12.97
C GLN A 94 5.45 5.08 13.91
N VAL A 95 6.69 4.90 13.48
CA VAL A 95 7.73 4.19 14.23
C VAL A 95 8.99 5.05 14.37
N ASP A 96 9.85 4.69 15.30
CA ASP A 96 11.09 5.43 15.59
C ASP A 96 12.26 4.83 14.81
N PHE A 97 12.40 5.19 13.53
CA PHE A 97 13.50 4.69 12.72
C PHE A 97 14.85 5.31 13.11
N GLN A 98 14.85 6.49 13.72
CA GLN A 98 16.08 7.20 14.08
C GLN A 98 16.81 6.58 15.27
N THR A 99 16.07 6.15 16.30
CA THR A 99 16.68 5.63 17.54
C THR A 99 16.32 4.19 17.85
N LYS A 100 15.28 3.62 17.22
CA LYS A 100 14.78 2.26 17.48
C LYS A 100 14.54 1.46 16.19
N ALA A 101 15.47 1.56 15.24
CA ALA A 101 15.35 0.91 13.94
C ALA A 101 15.20 -0.63 14.04
N ASN A 102 15.86 -1.27 15.01
CA ASN A 102 15.77 -2.72 15.19
C ASN A 102 14.40 -3.15 15.70
N GLU A 103 13.83 -2.38 16.62
CA GLU A 103 12.48 -2.60 17.14
C GLU A 103 11.44 -2.38 16.04
N ALA A 104 11.58 -1.33 15.24
CA ALA A 104 10.73 -1.09 14.07
C ALA A 104 10.81 -2.25 13.06
N ARG A 105 12.01 -2.81 12.82
CA ARG A 105 12.18 -4.00 11.98
C ARG A 105 11.47 -5.22 12.57
N VAL A 106 11.53 -5.43 13.88
CA VAL A 106 10.83 -6.55 14.53
C VAL A 106 9.32 -6.37 14.42
N GLU A 107 8.82 -5.15 14.65
CA GLU A 107 7.40 -4.82 14.51
C GLU A 107 6.87 -5.09 13.09
N VAL A 108 7.60 -4.69 12.05
CA VAL A 108 7.22 -4.93 10.64
C VAL A 108 7.19 -6.43 10.28
N ASN A 109 8.03 -7.24 10.91
CA ASN A 109 8.16 -8.68 10.62
C ASN A 109 7.28 -9.59 11.49
N SER A 110 6.57 -9.03 12.46
CA SER A 110 5.71 -9.77 13.39
C SER A 110 4.29 -9.90 12.83
#